data_AF-A0A9P7GLC1-F1
#
_entry.id   AF-A0A9P7GLC1-F1
#
_cell.length_a   1.000
_cell.length_b   1.000
_cell.length_c   1.000
_cell.angle_alpha   90.00
_cell.angle_beta   90.00
_cell.angle_gamma   90.00
#
_symmetry.space_group_name_H-M   'P 1'
#
loop_
_entity.id
_entity.type
_entity.pdbx_description
1 polymer ?
#
loop_
_entity_poly.entity_id
_entity_poly.type
_entity_poly.pdbx_seq_one_letter_code
_entity_poly.pdbx_strand_id
1 'polypeptide(L)'
;MDPDLKQSFDGQIISEKDWGNVTESEFLEKAGGNAWMWDYGAAKILSERAAWKFAEAEPALDLAIILPPYIFGPYAPGFPVPAKTTPGSNKYIYSLLEGSIPSLKPSLFCDVRDVTHAHVAVLTIPRSTKNVEDKRFLVSGGVFKWKETVEYLHEKRPELKARLPPVDAAFAPLPGPISIIDATRSKEVLGIRSYRHYWETLESTIDALLEAEKQWI
;
A
#
# COMPACT_ATOMS: atom_id res chain seq x y z
N MET A 1 7.73 3.99 -9.51
CA MET A 1 8.66 4.62 -8.57
C MET A 1 9.90 3.78 -8.45
N ASP A 2 11.06 4.40 -8.36
CA ASP A 2 12.35 3.75 -8.13
C ASP A 2 12.40 3.08 -6.74
N PRO A 3 13.26 2.05 -6.54
CA PRO A 3 13.28 1.31 -5.29
C PRO A 3 13.67 2.13 -4.05
N ASP A 4 14.36 3.27 -4.22
CA ASP A 4 14.74 4.14 -3.11
C ASP A 4 13.59 5.01 -2.57
N LEU A 5 12.43 4.98 -3.25
CA LEU A 5 11.20 5.69 -2.90
C LEU A 5 11.33 7.21 -2.77
N LYS A 6 12.42 7.83 -3.23
CA LYS A 6 12.58 9.30 -3.18
C LYS A 6 11.45 10.02 -3.89
N GLN A 7 11.05 9.48 -5.05
CA GLN A 7 9.92 9.94 -5.85
C GLN A 7 8.59 9.98 -5.12
N SER A 8 8.46 9.35 -3.94
CA SER A 8 7.26 9.50 -3.11
C SER A 8 7.16 10.88 -2.44
N PHE A 9 8.24 11.67 -2.47
CA PHE A 9 8.37 12.96 -1.79
C PHE A 9 8.77 14.12 -2.72
N ASP A 10 8.56 13.95 -4.04
CA ASP A 10 8.86 14.98 -5.05
C ASP A 10 7.61 15.79 -5.48
N GLY A 11 6.44 15.50 -4.91
CA GLY A 11 5.19 16.21 -5.19
C GLY A 11 4.64 15.96 -6.60
N GLN A 12 5.01 14.83 -7.21
CA GLN A 12 4.61 14.46 -8.57
C GLN A 12 3.30 13.65 -8.59
N ILE A 13 2.71 13.55 -9.77
CA ILE A 13 1.59 12.65 -10.05
C ILE A 13 2.16 11.36 -10.65
N ILE A 14 1.87 10.23 -10.03
CA ILE A 14 2.31 8.90 -10.46
C ILE A 14 1.12 8.16 -11.08
N SER A 15 1.30 7.64 -12.28
CA SER A 15 0.29 6.97 -13.10
C SER A 15 0.75 5.57 -13.54
N GLU A 16 -0.12 4.80 -14.19
CA GLU A 16 0.19 3.48 -14.74
C GLU A 16 1.31 3.47 -15.81
N LYS A 17 1.66 4.65 -16.34
CA LYS A 17 2.73 4.85 -17.32
C LYS A 17 4.11 4.92 -16.67
N ASP A 18 4.16 5.16 -15.36
CA ASP A 18 5.40 5.34 -14.65
C ASP A 18 6.01 3.99 -14.23
N TRP A 19 7.31 3.86 -14.45
CA TRP A 19 8.09 2.67 -14.13
C TRP A 19 9.24 3.03 -13.20
N GLY A 20 9.48 2.19 -12.19
CA GLY A 20 10.71 2.30 -11.42
C GLY A 20 11.92 1.86 -12.24
N ASN A 21 13.05 2.51 -12.06
CA ASN A 21 14.29 2.17 -12.71
C ASN A 21 15.18 1.33 -11.78
N VAL A 22 15.52 0.13 -12.26
CA VAL A 22 16.43 -0.81 -11.61
C VAL A 22 16.75 -1.93 -12.60
N THR A 23 17.98 -2.37 -12.65
CA THR A 23 18.41 -3.52 -13.47
C THR A 23 18.58 -4.77 -12.60
N GLU A 24 18.55 -5.95 -13.24
CA GLU A 24 18.84 -7.21 -12.55
C GLU A 24 20.27 -7.22 -11.99
N SER A 25 21.25 -6.71 -12.75
CA SER A 25 22.64 -6.59 -12.29
C SER A 25 22.77 -5.71 -11.05
N GLU A 26 22.12 -4.53 -11.04
CA GLU A 26 22.11 -3.66 -9.85
C GLU A 26 21.44 -4.33 -8.65
N PHE A 27 20.36 -5.08 -8.87
CA PHE A 27 19.71 -5.83 -7.82
C PHE A 27 20.64 -6.91 -7.25
N LEU A 28 21.28 -7.72 -8.10
CA LEU A 28 22.21 -8.76 -7.67
C LEU A 28 23.45 -8.20 -6.95
N GLU A 29 23.90 -7.00 -7.30
CA GLU A 29 25.02 -6.33 -6.64
C GLU A 29 24.65 -5.78 -5.26
N LYS A 30 23.45 -5.20 -5.12
CA LYS A 30 23.04 -4.44 -3.92
C LYS A 30 22.17 -5.23 -2.94
N ALA A 31 21.45 -6.26 -3.41
CA ALA A 31 20.52 -7.01 -2.61
C ALA A 31 21.21 -7.73 -1.44
N GLY A 32 20.51 -7.86 -0.31
CA GLY A 32 21.09 -8.42 0.91
C GLY A 32 21.98 -7.45 1.68
N GLY A 33 22.09 -6.19 1.22
CA GLY A 33 22.59 -5.09 2.02
C GLY A 33 21.61 -4.67 3.14
N ASN A 34 21.92 -3.59 3.87
CA ASN A 34 21.09 -3.09 4.98
C ASN A 34 19.88 -2.23 4.53
N ALA A 35 19.39 -2.40 3.30
CA ALA A 35 18.36 -1.55 2.69
C ALA A 35 17.12 -2.34 2.24
N TRP A 36 16.48 -3.06 3.17
CA TRP A 36 15.35 -3.97 2.88
C TRP A 36 14.20 -3.36 2.06
N MET A 37 13.92 -2.05 2.21
CA MET A 37 12.92 -1.34 1.40
C MET A 37 13.33 -1.24 -0.07
N TRP A 38 14.62 -1.00 -0.32
CA TRP A 38 15.19 -0.96 -1.66
C TRP A 38 15.10 -2.34 -2.29
N ASP A 39 15.49 -3.40 -1.56
CA ASP A 39 15.40 -4.79 -2.03
C ASP A 39 13.96 -5.16 -2.38
N TYR A 40 13.01 -4.82 -1.50
CA TYR A 40 11.57 -5.04 -1.74
C TYR A 40 11.09 -4.30 -2.99
N GLY A 41 11.39 -3.01 -3.12
CA GLY A 41 10.99 -2.19 -4.26
C GLY A 41 11.56 -2.72 -5.58
N ALA A 42 12.85 -3.06 -5.58
CA ALA A 42 13.54 -3.61 -6.74
C ALA A 42 12.96 -4.96 -7.17
N ALA A 43 12.73 -5.86 -6.21
CA ALA A 43 12.11 -7.16 -6.46
C ALA A 43 10.70 -7.00 -7.08
N LYS A 44 9.88 -6.06 -6.61
CA LYS A 44 8.55 -5.79 -7.18
C LYS A 44 8.62 -5.29 -8.62
N ILE A 45 9.53 -4.36 -8.93
CA ILE A 45 9.70 -3.83 -10.29
C ILE A 45 10.17 -4.92 -11.26
N LEU A 46 11.19 -5.69 -10.87
CA LEU A 46 11.75 -6.76 -11.70
C LEU A 46 10.74 -7.89 -11.92
N SER A 47 9.98 -8.26 -10.88
CA SER A 47 8.93 -9.29 -11.00
C SER A 47 7.82 -8.87 -11.95
N GLU A 48 7.39 -7.61 -11.91
CA GLU A 48 6.37 -7.11 -12.84
C GLU A 48 6.87 -7.15 -14.29
N ARG A 49 8.11 -6.68 -14.55
CA ARG A 49 8.71 -6.76 -15.89
C ARG A 49 8.82 -8.20 -16.39
N ALA A 50 9.21 -9.13 -15.52
CA ALA A 50 9.28 -10.55 -15.85
C ALA A 50 7.90 -11.13 -16.20
N ALA A 51 6.85 -10.73 -15.47
CA ALA A 51 5.48 -11.16 -15.74
C ALA A 51 5.00 -10.66 -17.12
N TRP A 52 5.27 -9.40 -17.48
CA TRP A 52 4.93 -8.88 -18.80
C TRP A 52 5.69 -9.58 -19.92
N LYS A 53 7.01 -9.79 -19.76
CA LYS A 53 7.81 -10.54 -20.72
C LYS A 53 7.31 -11.97 -20.91
N PHE A 54 6.85 -12.62 -19.85
CA PHE A 54 6.26 -13.95 -19.93
C PHE A 54 4.92 -13.92 -20.68
N ALA A 55 4.05 -12.95 -20.40
CA ALA A 55 2.77 -12.80 -21.10
C ALA A 55 2.94 -12.47 -22.59
N GLU A 56 3.99 -11.73 -22.98
CA GLU A 56 4.36 -11.51 -24.38
C GLU A 56 4.74 -12.81 -25.10
N ALA A 57 5.43 -13.72 -24.40
CA ALA A 57 5.83 -15.01 -24.94
C ALA A 57 4.70 -16.06 -24.94
N GLU A 58 3.64 -15.84 -24.16
CA GLU A 58 2.52 -16.77 -23.96
C GLU A 58 1.17 -16.13 -24.38
N PRO A 59 0.83 -16.10 -25.69
CA PRO A 59 -0.36 -15.40 -26.19
C PRO A 59 -1.70 -15.90 -25.67
N ALA A 60 -1.75 -17.05 -24.99
CA ALA A 60 -2.96 -17.53 -24.33
C ALA A 60 -3.23 -16.79 -23.00
N LEU A 61 -2.19 -16.30 -22.32
CA LEU A 61 -2.29 -15.61 -21.04
C LEU A 61 -2.82 -14.19 -21.24
N ASP A 62 -3.94 -13.83 -20.59
CA ASP A 62 -4.40 -12.43 -20.46
C ASP A 62 -3.97 -11.92 -19.09
N LEU A 63 -2.92 -11.09 -19.08
CA LEU A 63 -2.31 -10.57 -17.85
C LEU A 63 -2.88 -9.21 -17.50
N ALA A 64 -3.17 -9.01 -16.22
CA ALA A 64 -3.39 -7.71 -15.62
C ALA A 64 -2.65 -7.59 -14.29
N ILE A 65 -2.23 -6.37 -13.94
CA ILE A 65 -1.47 -6.08 -12.72
C ILE A 65 -2.23 -5.02 -11.91
N ILE A 66 -2.47 -5.33 -10.63
CA ILE A 66 -3.01 -4.39 -9.64
C ILE A 66 -1.85 -3.93 -8.74
N LEU A 67 -1.67 -2.62 -8.64
CA LEU A 67 -0.54 -1.98 -7.96
C LEU A 67 -1.05 -1.10 -6.80
N PRO A 68 -1.24 -1.67 -5.61
CA PRO A 68 -1.58 -0.90 -4.41
C PRO A 68 -0.33 -0.31 -3.73
N PRO A 69 -0.47 0.81 -2.98
CA PRO A 69 0.52 1.28 -2.01
C PRO A 69 0.40 0.45 -0.71
N TYR A 70 0.58 1.05 0.47
CA TYR A 70 0.31 0.34 1.72
C TYR A 70 -1.16 -0.04 1.82
N ILE A 71 -1.41 -1.33 2.07
CA ILE A 71 -2.77 -1.86 2.18
C ILE A 71 -3.15 -1.87 3.65
N PHE A 72 -4.20 -1.16 4.03
CA PHE A 72 -4.75 -1.23 5.39
C PHE A 72 -6.18 -1.76 5.34
N GLY A 73 -6.69 -2.26 6.46
CA GLY A 73 -8.08 -2.68 6.58
C GLY A 73 -8.26 -3.94 7.42
N PRO A 74 -9.51 -4.39 7.59
CA PRO A 74 -9.82 -5.56 8.39
C PRO A 74 -9.29 -6.86 7.77
N TYR A 75 -9.03 -7.87 8.60
CA TYR A 75 -8.67 -9.20 8.14
C TYR A 75 -9.86 -9.90 7.44
N ALA A 76 -9.55 -10.80 6.51
CA ALA A 76 -10.56 -11.52 5.75
C ALA A 76 -11.42 -12.43 6.67
N PRO A 77 -12.76 -12.37 6.59
CA PRO A 77 -13.63 -13.25 7.36
C PRO A 77 -13.35 -14.74 7.06
N GLY A 78 -13.35 -15.57 8.10
CA GLY A 78 -13.16 -17.03 7.96
C GLY A 78 -11.70 -17.46 7.78
N PHE A 79 -10.73 -16.55 7.84
CA PHE A 79 -9.30 -16.88 7.86
C PHE A 79 -8.74 -16.80 9.28
N PRO A 80 -7.66 -17.55 9.59
CA PRO A 80 -6.98 -17.45 10.87
C PRO A 80 -6.52 -16.03 11.15
N VAL A 81 -6.70 -15.59 12.39
CA VAL A 81 -6.14 -14.31 12.85
C VAL A 81 -4.62 -14.37 12.76
N PRO A 82 -3.96 -13.38 12.09
CA PRO A 82 -2.51 -13.33 12.04
C PRO A 82 -1.90 -13.22 13.43
N ALA A 83 -0.75 -13.87 13.65
CA ALA A 83 -0.01 -13.70 14.89
C ALA A 83 0.51 -12.25 14.99
N LYS A 84 0.76 -11.76 16.21
CA LYS A 84 1.37 -10.45 16.45
C LYS A 84 2.68 -10.23 15.66
N THR A 85 3.44 -11.29 15.43
CA THR A 85 4.72 -11.28 14.72
C THR A 85 4.58 -11.35 13.19
N THR A 86 3.39 -11.63 12.67
CA THR A 86 3.15 -11.70 11.22
C THR A 86 3.47 -10.34 10.58
N PRO A 87 4.35 -10.30 9.57
CA PRO A 87 4.65 -9.06 8.86
C PRO A 87 3.43 -8.59 8.05
N GLY A 88 3.22 -7.28 8.00
CA GLY A 88 2.13 -6.68 7.25
C GLY A 88 1.99 -5.20 7.55
N SER A 89 1.37 -4.46 6.64
CA SER A 89 1.16 -3.02 6.75
C SER A 89 0.30 -2.65 7.96
N ASN A 90 -0.72 -3.43 8.33
CA ASN A 90 -1.52 -3.20 9.54
C ASN A 90 -0.67 -3.07 10.82
N LYS A 91 0.55 -3.64 10.86
CA LYS A 91 1.49 -3.48 11.98
C LYS A 91 1.89 -2.03 12.22
N TYR A 92 1.93 -1.18 11.19
CA TYR A 92 2.19 0.25 11.36
C TYR A 92 1.05 0.96 12.09
N ILE A 93 -0.21 0.58 11.85
CA ILE A 93 -1.33 1.10 12.63
C ILE A 93 -1.30 0.53 14.05
N TYR A 94 -1.00 -0.78 14.20
CA TYR A 94 -0.89 -1.40 15.51
C TYR A 94 0.23 -0.79 16.38
N SER A 95 1.34 -0.36 15.79
CA SER A 95 2.43 0.25 16.55
C SER A 95 2.00 1.53 17.29
N LEU A 96 0.99 2.25 16.77
CA LEU A 96 0.36 3.37 17.48
C LEU A 96 -0.33 2.89 18.77
N LEU A 97 -0.98 1.73 18.74
CA LEU A 97 -1.59 1.09 19.92
C LEU A 97 -0.55 0.54 20.91
N GLU A 98 0.73 0.54 20.53
CA GLU A 98 1.89 0.25 21.37
C GLU A 98 2.63 1.53 21.78
N GLY A 99 2.06 2.71 21.53
CA GLY A 99 2.63 4.00 21.91
C GLY A 99 3.77 4.49 21.01
N SER A 100 3.96 3.87 19.85
CA SER A 100 5.07 4.18 18.93
C SER A 100 4.59 4.77 17.59
N ILE A 101 5.28 5.81 17.11
CA ILE A 101 5.02 6.41 15.80
C ILE A 101 5.78 5.63 14.73
N PRO A 102 5.10 5.12 13.68
CA PRO A 102 5.76 4.43 12.57
C PRO A 102 6.79 5.29 11.85
N SER A 103 7.90 4.68 11.44
CA SER A 103 8.89 5.29 10.54
C SER A 103 8.48 5.25 9.06
N LEU A 104 7.22 4.92 8.76
CA LEU A 104 6.72 4.70 7.40
C LEU A 104 6.75 5.99 6.56
N LYS A 105 7.44 5.94 5.43
CA LYS A 105 7.63 7.06 4.49
C LYS A 105 7.67 6.48 3.06
N PRO A 106 6.54 6.20 2.39
CA PRO A 106 5.44 7.16 2.24
C PRO A 106 4.10 6.83 2.89
N SER A 107 3.30 7.87 3.12
CA SER A 107 1.94 7.77 3.67
C SER A 107 0.87 7.62 2.59
N LEU A 108 1.13 6.78 1.58
CA LEU A 108 0.16 6.42 0.55
C LEU A 108 -0.57 5.15 1.00
N PHE A 109 -1.88 5.09 0.82
CA PHE A 109 -2.65 3.93 1.26
C PHE A 109 -3.75 3.50 0.28
N CYS A 110 -4.21 2.26 0.44
CA CYS A 110 -5.45 1.77 -0.14
C CYS A 110 -6.11 0.81 0.86
N ASP A 111 -7.44 0.78 0.87
CA ASP A 111 -8.19 -0.17 1.69
C ASP A 111 -8.13 -1.58 1.07
N VAL A 112 -7.88 -2.61 1.89
CA VAL A 112 -7.83 -4.00 1.44
C VAL A 112 -9.09 -4.41 0.68
N ARG A 113 -10.26 -3.90 1.05
CA ARG A 113 -11.54 -4.22 0.39
C ARG A 113 -11.61 -3.62 -1.01
N ASP A 114 -11.02 -2.44 -1.22
CA ASP A 114 -10.94 -1.82 -2.54
C ASP A 114 -9.90 -2.53 -3.42
N VAL A 115 -8.77 -2.92 -2.85
CA VAL A 115 -7.75 -3.73 -3.54
C VAL A 115 -8.36 -5.08 -3.97
N THR A 116 -9.09 -5.75 -3.09
CA THR A 116 -9.79 -7.00 -3.41
C THR A 116 -10.83 -6.79 -4.51
N HIS A 117 -11.61 -5.71 -4.46
CA HIS A 117 -12.57 -5.38 -5.52
C HIS A 117 -11.86 -5.24 -6.87
N ALA A 118 -10.73 -4.52 -6.92
CA ALA A 118 -9.96 -4.33 -8.14
C ALA A 118 -9.48 -5.67 -8.74
N HIS A 119 -8.99 -6.60 -7.89
CA HIS A 119 -8.57 -7.94 -8.31
C HIS A 119 -9.72 -8.77 -8.89
N VAL A 120 -10.95 -8.61 -8.40
CA VAL A 120 -12.11 -9.32 -8.95
C VAL A 120 -12.61 -8.65 -10.23
N ALA A 121 -12.74 -7.32 -10.22
CA ALA A 121 -13.26 -6.54 -11.35
C ALA A 121 -12.40 -6.71 -12.61
N VAL A 122 -11.08 -6.79 -12.46
CA VAL A 122 -10.15 -6.94 -13.59
C VAL A 122 -10.31 -8.27 -14.34
N LEU A 123 -10.95 -9.27 -13.75
CA LEU A 123 -11.24 -10.54 -14.45
C LEU A 123 -12.36 -10.40 -15.50
N THR A 124 -13.10 -9.30 -15.46
CA THR A 124 -14.28 -9.08 -16.34
C THR A 124 -13.99 -8.11 -17.49
N ILE A 125 -12.83 -7.43 -17.47
CA ILE A 125 -12.48 -6.48 -18.52
C ILE A 125 -12.03 -7.22 -19.79
N PRO A 126 -12.34 -6.71 -21.00
CA PRO A 126 -11.92 -7.35 -22.24
C PRO A 126 -10.41 -7.57 -22.30
N ARG A 127 -9.99 -8.63 -22.99
CA ARG A 127 -8.58 -8.85 -23.31
C ARG A 127 -8.03 -7.64 -24.07
N SER A 128 -6.89 -7.11 -23.63
CA SER A 128 -6.14 -6.09 -24.36
C SER A 128 -4.73 -6.60 -24.61
N THR A 129 -4.24 -6.38 -25.83
CA THR A 129 -2.89 -6.82 -26.27
C THR A 129 -2.09 -5.67 -26.88
N LYS A 130 -2.56 -4.42 -26.73
CA LYS A 130 -1.95 -3.27 -27.42
C LYS A 130 -0.84 -2.63 -26.61
N ASN A 131 -1.11 -2.28 -25.36
CA ASN A 131 -0.14 -1.65 -24.45
C ASN A 131 -0.24 -2.28 -23.06
N VAL A 132 0.90 -2.43 -22.40
CA VAL A 132 0.99 -2.95 -21.02
C VAL A 132 0.17 -2.09 -20.05
N GLU A 133 0.22 -0.77 -20.23
CA GLU A 133 -0.52 0.23 -19.47
C GLU A 133 -2.04 0.00 -19.55
N ASP A 134 -2.54 -0.71 -20.57
CA ASP A 134 -3.97 -0.97 -20.69
C ASP A 134 -4.51 -1.86 -19.56
N LYS A 135 -3.64 -2.71 -19.02
CA LYS A 135 -3.94 -3.75 -18.04
C LYS A 135 -3.12 -3.58 -16.75
N ARG A 136 -2.52 -2.40 -16.56
CA ARG A 136 -1.76 -1.98 -15.39
C ARG A 136 -2.58 -0.97 -14.59
N PHE A 137 -2.93 -1.30 -13.35
CA PHE A 137 -3.88 -0.50 -12.57
C PHE A 137 -3.27 -0.08 -11.23
N LEU A 138 -2.95 1.21 -11.09
CA LEU A 138 -2.69 1.80 -9.78
C LEU A 138 -4.02 1.92 -9.01
N VAL A 139 -4.04 1.44 -7.77
CA VAL A 139 -5.20 1.56 -6.87
C VAL A 139 -4.78 2.31 -5.62
N SER A 140 -5.50 3.37 -5.25
CA SER A 140 -5.09 4.24 -4.14
C SER A 140 -6.27 4.98 -3.51
N GLY A 141 -6.37 4.91 -2.18
CA GLY A 141 -7.27 5.71 -1.36
C GLY A 141 -6.71 7.11 -1.03
N GLY A 142 -5.47 7.40 -1.44
CA GLY A 142 -4.84 8.70 -1.29
C GLY A 142 -3.72 8.72 -0.25
N VAL A 143 -3.60 9.84 0.45
CA VAL A 143 -2.51 10.15 1.38
C VAL A 143 -3.06 10.35 2.79
N PHE A 144 -2.28 9.96 3.80
CA PHE A 144 -2.56 10.25 5.21
C PHE A 144 -1.32 10.84 5.91
N LYS A 145 -1.44 11.27 7.17
CA LYS A 145 -0.28 11.66 7.98
C LYS A 145 -0.42 11.12 9.39
N TRP A 146 0.66 10.57 9.94
CA TRP A 146 0.66 10.00 11.29
C TRP A 146 0.24 10.99 12.37
N LYS A 147 0.60 12.28 12.24
CA LYS A 147 0.18 13.33 13.17
C LYS A 147 -1.34 13.47 13.21
N GLU A 148 -1.94 13.61 12.02
CA GLU A 148 -3.40 13.72 11.86
C GLU A 148 -4.10 12.44 12.33
N THR A 149 -3.49 11.26 12.11
CA THR A 149 -3.97 9.98 12.62
C THR A 149 -4.00 9.94 14.15
N VAL A 150 -2.92 10.35 14.82
CA VAL A 150 -2.85 10.37 16.29
C VAL A 150 -3.84 11.38 16.87
N GLU A 151 -3.92 12.59 16.31
CA GLU A 151 -4.89 13.62 16.70
C GLU A 151 -6.33 13.10 16.58
N TYR A 152 -6.66 12.48 15.43
CA TYR A 152 -7.96 11.87 15.19
C TYR A 152 -8.30 10.78 16.20
N LEU A 153 -7.37 9.85 16.49
CA LEU A 153 -7.62 8.76 17.44
C LEU A 153 -7.76 9.27 18.88
N HIS A 154 -7.01 10.30 19.28
CA HIS A 154 -7.25 10.96 20.57
C HIS A 154 -8.64 11.60 20.64
N GLU A 155 -9.16 12.15 19.55
CA GLU A 155 -10.50 12.74 19.55
C GLU A 155 -11.62 11.68 19.51
N LYS A 156 -11.50 10.69 18.63
CA LYS A 156 -12.59 9.75 18.29
C LYS A 156 -12.54 8.42 19.04
N ARG A 157 -11.39 8.04 19.60
CA ARG A 157 -11.16 6.79 20.35
C ARG A 157 -10.59 7.09 21.75
N PRO A 158 -11.33 7.81 22.61
CA PRO A 158 -10.86 8.21 23.94
C PRO A 158 -10.40 7.04 24.82
N GLU A 159 -10.99 5.85 24.63
CA GLU A 159 -10.62 4.60 25.28
C GLU A 159 -9.21 4.11 24.92
N LEU A 160 -8.65 4.54 23.79
CA LEU A 160 -7.32 4.16 23.33
C LEU A 160 -6.23 5.15 23.77
N LYS A 161 -6.59 6.33 24.30
CA LYS A 161 -5.63 7.42 24.62
C LYS A 161 -4.42 6.97 25.43
N ALA A 162 -4.62 6.10 26.42
CA ALA A 162 -3.54 5.62 27.28
C ALA A 162 -2.51 4.75 26.55
N ARG A 163 -2.85 4.23 25.37
CA ARG A 163 -2.00 3.39 24.52
C ARG A 163 -1.34 4.16 23.37
N LEU A 164 -1.87 5.33 23.01
CA LEU A 164 -1.42 6.09 21.84
C LEU A 164 -0.19 6.94 22.17
N PRO A 165 0.64 7.29 21.17
CA PRO A 165 1.62 8.36 21.32
C PRO A 165 0.95 9.66 21.78
N PRO A 166 1.66 10.53 22.51
CA PRO A 166 1.20 11.88 22.80
C PRO A 166 0.91 12.66 21.51
N VAL A 167 -0.09 13.53 21.55
CA VAL A 167 -0.45 14.38 20.39
C VAL A 167 0.67 15.34 20.01
N ASP A 168 1.46 15.78 20.99
CA ASP A 168 2.62 16.66 20.85
C ASP A 168 3.93 15.89 20.60
N ALA A 169 3.87 14.58 20.37
CA ALA A 169 5.03 13.79 20.03
C ALA A 169 5.74 14.33 18.78
N ALA A 170 7.07 14.21 18.75
CA ALA A 170 7.86 14.67 17.62
C ALA A 170 7.66 13.73 16.42
N PHE A 171 6.99 14.22 15.37
CA PHE A 171 6.90 13.54 14.09
C PHE A 171 8.08 13.95 13.22
N ALA A 172 8.82 12.97 12.69
CA ALA A 172 9.91 13.25 11.78
C ALA A 172 9.39 14.02 10.56
N PRO A 173 10.07 15.10 10.12
CA PRO A 173 9.64 15.84 8.94
C PRO A 173 9.63 14.93 7.71
N LEU A 174 8.70 15.24 6.80
CA LEU A 174 8.68 14.63 5.49
C LEU A 174 9.90 15.14 4.69
N PRO A 175 10.58 14.28 3.92
CA PRO A 175 11.70 14.69 3.08
C PRO A 175 11.34 15.76 2.02
N GLY A 176 10.05 15.83 1.65
CA GLY A 176 9.52 16.74 0.65
C GLY A 176 7.99 16.59 0.49
N PRO A 177 7.37 17.24 -0.49
CA PRO A 177 5.93 17.13 -0.76
C PRO A 177 5.53 15.71 -1.18
N ILE A 178 4.48 15.16 -0.58
CA ILE A 178 4.05 13.79 -0.90
C ILE A 178 3.52 13.73 -2.33
N SER A 179 4.08 12.83 -3.13
CA SER A 179 3.57 12.51 -4.47
C SER A 179 2.25 11.77 -4.38
N ILE A 180 1.35 12.01 -5.33
CA ILE A 180 0.03 11.39 -5.38
C ILE A 180 -0.05 10.32 -6.45
N ILE A 181 -0.89 9.31 -6.23
CA ILE A 181 -1.20 8.28 -7.21
C ILE A 181 -2.45 8.71 -7.98
N ASP A 182 -2.34 8.83 -9.29
CA ASP A 182 -3.49 8.94 -10.18
C ASP A 182 -4.15 7.57 -10.35
N ALA A 183 -5.24 7.37 -9.62
CA ALA A 183 -6.07 6.16 -9.71
C ALA A 183 -7.26 6.33 -10.67
N THR A 184 -7.22 7.28 -11.61
CA THR A 184 -8.33 7.54 -12.54
C THR A 184 -8.62 6.34 -13.42
N ARG A 185 -7.58 5.70 -13.97
CA ARG A 185 -7.73 4.51 -14.82
C ARG A 185 -8.44 3.36 -14.11
N SER A 186 -8.04 3.03 -12.88
CA SER A 186 -8.66 1.95 -12.12
C SER A 186 -10.11 2.25 -11.76
N LYS A 187 -10.46 3.52 -11.48
CA LYS A 187 -11.86 3.93 -11.28
C LYS A 187 -12.71 3.73 -12.55
N GLU A 188 -12.22 4.21 -13.69
CA GLU A 188 -12.97 4.18 -14.95
C GLU A 188 -13.10 2.76 -15.52
N VAL A 189 -12.01 2.00 -15.55
CA VAL A 189 -11.96 0.70 -16.21
C VAL A 189 -12.48 -0.43 -15.32
N LEU A 190 -12.22 -0.37 -14.01
CA LEU A 190 -12.64 -1.42 -13.07
C LEU A 190 -13.97 -1.09 -12.37
N GLY A 191 -14.61 0.03 -12.71
CA GLY A 191 -15.89 0.43 -12.12
C GLY A 191 -15.83 0.81 -10.64
N ILE A 192 -14.65 1.17 -10.14
CA ILE A 192 -14.48 1.63 -8.75
C ILE A 192 -15.04 3.05 -8.65
N ARG A 193 -16.25 3.18 -8.11
CA ARG A 193 -16.95 4.48 -7.97
C ARG A 193 -16.18 5.47 -7.10
N SER A 194 -15.61 4.97 -6.00
CA SER A 194 -14.82 5.74 -5.05
C SER A 194 -13.98 4.79 -4.21
N TYR A 195 -12.76 5.20 -3.86
CA TYR A 195 -11.97 4.54 -2.84
C TYR A 195 -12.44 4.96 -1.45
N ARG A 196 -12.29 4.07 -0.47
CA ARG A 196 -12.58 4.33 0.93
C ARG A 196 -11.70 5.42 1.48
N HIS A 197 -12.32 6.29 2.27
CA HIS A 197 -11.61 7.37 2.94
C HIS A 197 -10.69 6.80 4.02
N TYR A 198 -9.54 7.46 4.25
CA TYR A 198 -8.54 6.99 5.21
C TYR A 198 -9.13 6.71 6.60
N TRP A 199 -10.02 7.59 7.10
CA TRP A 199 -10.69 7.39 8.39
C TRP A 199 -11.51 6.10 8.45
N GLU A 200 -12.26 5.73 7.40
CA GLU A 200 -13.01 4.47 7.39
C GLU A 200 -12.06 3.25 7.42
N THR A 201 -10.98 3.31 6.65
CA THR A 201 -9.95 2.27 6.62
C THR A 201 -9.24 2.16 7.97
N LEU A 202 -8.87 3.29 8.58
CA LEU A 202 -8.22 3.35 9.89
C LEU A 202 -9.11 2.72 10.97
N GLU A 203 -10.37 3.14 11.06
CA GLU A 203 -11.30 2.67 12.08
C GLU A 203 -11.51 1.15 11.99
N SER A 204 -11.79 0.66 10.78
CA SER A 204 -11.96 -0.79 10.56
C SER A 204 -10.68 -1.59 10.77
N THR A 205 -9.50 -0.98 10.54
CA THR A 205 -8.21 -1.62 10.87
C THR A 205 -8.01 -1.71 12.37
N ILE A 206 -8.29 -0.64 13.12
CA ILE A 206 -8.18 -0.61 14.58
C ILE A 206 -9.11 -1.64 15.21
N ASP A 207 -10.37 -1.68 14.80
CA ASP A 207 -11.35 -2.64 15.33
C ASP A 207 -10.88 -4.09 15.09
N ALA A 208 -10.38 -4.38 13.88
CA ALA A 208 -9.85 -5.70 13.54
C ALA A 208 -8.57 -6.07 14.33
N LEU A 209 -7.68 -5.10 14.57
CA LEU A 209 -6.48 -5.29 15.37
C LEU A 209 -6.80 -5.54 16.85
N LEU A 210 -7.74 -4.80 17.43
CA LEU A 210 -8.18 -5.00 18.81
C LEU A 210 -8.86 -6.35 19.01
N GLU A 211 -9.60 -6.82 18.01
CA GLU A 211 -10.17 -8.17 18.03
C GLU A 211 -9.08 -9.25 17.89
N ALA A 212 -8.12 -9.05 16.99
CA ALA A 212 -7.00 -9.95 16.80
C ALA A 212 -6.13 -10.07 18.06
N GLU A 213 -5.89 -8.95 18.74
CA GLU A 213 -5.07 -8.87 19.96
C GLU A 213 -5.59 -9.75 21.09
N LYS A 214 -6.91 -10.01 21.17
CA LYS A 214 -7.51 -10.93 22.16
C LYS A 214 -7.05 -12.38 21.99
N GLN A 215 -6.52 -12.73 20.81
CA GLN A 215 -6.07 -14.07 20.46
C GLN A 215 -4.53 -14.18 20.43
N TRP A 216 -3.82 -13.08 20.66
CA TRP A 216 -2.37 -13.10 20.73
C TRP A 216 -1.93 -13.58 22.11
N ILE A 217 -1.11 -14.63 22.11
CA ILE A 217 -0.51 -15.25 23.29
C ILE A 217 0.84 -14.59 23.55
#